data_AF-I4D9J5-F1
#
_entry.id   AF-I4D9J5-F1
#
_cell.length_a   1.000
_cell.length_b   1.000
_cell.length_c   1.000
_cell.angle_alpha   90.00
_cell.angle_beta   90.00
_cell.angle_gamma   90.00
#
_symmetry.space_group_name_H-M   'P 1'
#
loop_
_entity.id
_entity.type
_entity.pdbx_description
1 polymer ?
#
loop_
_entity_poly.entity_id
_entity_poly.type
_entity_poly.pdbx_seq_one_letter_code
_entity_poly.pdbx_strand_id
1 'polypeptide(L)'
;MNEEVAIIEGVFDLLLPEVPSSRHRWGRKVWLRDIEVGSKGKLIFLEDGVFTVTSLSRIKSIKRTSEQLEIYTNSSIYKLRLLPGEPESQFE
;
A
#
# COMPACT_ATOMS: atom_id res chain seq x y z
N MET A 1 -15.72 -0.15 7.95
CA MET A 1 -14.68 -0.72 7.07
C MET A 1 -13.37 -0.27 7.66
N ASN A 2 -12.59 -1.17 8.25
CA ASN A 2 -11.27 -0.85 8.78
C ASN A 2 -10.30 -0.76 7.60
N GLU A 3 -10.36 0.35 6.86
CA GLU A 3 -9.38 0.63 5.81
C GLU A 3 -8.06 0.96 6.49
N GLU A 4 -7.12 0.03 6.38
CA GLU A 4 -5.79 0.23 6.95
C GLU A 4 -5.07 1.33 6.20
N VAL A 5 -4.33 2.13 6.96
CA VAL A 5 -3.60 3.26 6.41
C VAL A 5 -2.12 2.96 6.49
N ALA A 6 -1.41 3.22 5.40
CA ALA A 6 0.01 2.99 5.32
C ALA A 6 0.73 4.13 4.58
N ILE A 7 2.04 4.19 4.71
CA ILE A 7 2.92 5.05 3.91
C ILE A 7 3.70 4.18 2.95
N ILE A 8 3.74 4.53 1.67
CA ILE A 8 4.59 3.85 0.69
C ILE A 8 6.05 4.21 0.97
N GLU A 9 6.85 3.24 1.37
CA GLU A 9 8.31 3.39 1.51
C GLU A 9 9.05 2.96 0.24
N GLY A 10 8.41 2.15 -0.61
CA GLY A 10 9.07 1.47 -1.70
C GLY A 10 8.11 0.90 -2.73
N VAL A 11 8.40 1.10 -4.02
CA VAL A 11 7.83 0.28 -5.10
C VAL A 11 9.01 -0.21 -5.93
N PHE A 12 9.15 -1.52 -6.04
CA PHE A 12 10.28 -2.19 -6.69
C PHE A 12 9.78 -3.11 -7.79
N ASP A 13 10.58 -3.28 -8.84
CA ASP A 13 10.35 -4.31 -9.83
C ASP A 13 10.73 -5.69 -9.27
N LEU A 14 10.02 -6.74 -9.66
CA LEU A 14 10.38 -8.12 -9.26
C LEU A 14 11.73 -8.55 -9.84
N LEU A 15 12.06 -8.08 -11.04
CA LEU A 15 13.30 -8.41 -11.74
C LEU A 15 14.49 -7.60 -11.21
N LEU A 16 14.24 -6.42 -10.63
CA LEU A 16 15.25 -5.53 -10.07
C LEU A 16 14.79 -4.97 -8.71
N PRO A 17 14.74 -5.82 -7.66
CA PRO A 17 14.20 -5.44 -6.36
C PRO A 17 15.05 -4.41 -5.61
N GLU A 18 16.29 -4.17 -6.05
CA GLU A 18 17.20 -3.19 -5.46
C GLU A 18 17.02 -1.78 -6.03
N VAL A 19 16.30 -1.62 -7.14
CA VAL A 19 16.08 -0.33 -7.79
C VAL A 19 14.60 0.05 -7.68
N PRO A 20 14.25 1.16 -7.00
CA PRO A 20 12.86 1.57 -6.91
C PRO A 20 12.35 1.98 -8.29
N SER A 21 11.31 1.29 -8.75
CA SER A 21 10.67 1.51 -10.04
C SER A 21 9.81 2.79 -10.06
N SER A 22 9.46 3.33 -8.88
CA SER A 22 8.75 4.60 -8.78
C SER A 22 9.08 5.35 -7.49
N ARG A 23 9.98 6.35 -7.61
CA ARG A 23 10.27 7.29 -6.50
C ARG A 23 9.12 8.27 -6.25
N HIS A 24 8.30 8.57 -7.26
CA HIS A 24 7.19 9.54 -7.15
C HIS A 24 6.09 9.13 -6.15
N ARG A 25 6.04 7.85 -5.79
CA ARG A 25 5.05 7.30 -4.87
C ARG A 25 5.56 7.18 -3.43
N TRP A 26 6.85 7.39 -3.19
CA TRP A 26 7.43 7.32 -1.84
C TRP A 26 6.88 8.41 -0.93
N GLY A 27 6.70 8.08 0.34
CA GLY A 27 6.16 8.97 1.36
C GLY A 27 4.66 9.22 1.27
N ARG A 28 3.97 8.69 0.25
CA ARG A 28 2.52 8.88 0.10
C ARG A 28 1.75 8.06 1.14
N LYS A 29 0.86 8.72 1.88
CA LYS A 29 -0.16 8.09 2.73
C LYS A 29 -1.23 7.46 1.83
N VAL A 30 -1.50 6.19 2.03
CA VAL A 30 -2.46 5.41 1.25
C VAL A 30 -3.42 4.65 2.14
N TRP A 31 -4.67 4.54 1.73
CA TRP A 31 -5.65 3.60 2.27
C TRP A 31 -5.60 2.32 1.46
N LEU A 32 -5.55 1.20 2.18
CA LEU A 32 -5.43 -0.13 1.63
C LEU A 32 -6.82 -0.77 1.52
N ARG A 33 -7.14 -1.24 0.32
CA ARG A 33 -8.43 -1.89 0.05
C ARG A 33 -8.25 -3.15 -0.78
N ASP A 34 -9.02 -4.18 -0.44
CA ASP A 34 -9.00 -5.48 -1.11
C ASP A 34 -7.59 -6.12 -1.16
N ILE A 35 -6.75 -5.89 -0.13
CA ILE A 35 -5.37 -6.42 -0.07
C ILE A 35 -5.39 -7.87 0.43
N GLU A 36 -5.56 -8.80 -0.50
CA GLU A 36 -5.61 -10.24 -0.25
C GLU A 36 -4.94 -11.02 -1.39
N VAL A 37 -4.42 -12.21 -1.10
CA VAL A 37 -3.77 -13.05 -2.11
C VAL A 37 -4.77 -13.48 -3.18
N GLY A 38 -4.42 -13.30 -4.46
CA GLY A 38 -5.27 -13.62 -5.61
C GLY A 38 -6.11 -12.44 -6.12
N SER A 39 -6.33 -11.40 -5.31
CA SER A 39 -7.04 -10.18 -5.74
C SER A 39 -6.14 -9.24 -6.53
N LYS A 40 -6.73 -8.17 -7.07
CA LYS A 40 -6.00 -7.09 -7.73
C LYS A 40 -5.72 -5.89 -6.83
N GLY A 41 -6.16 -5.85 -5.56
CA GLY A 41 -5.87 -4.79 -4.58
C GLY A 41 -6.05 -3.32 -5.03
N LYS A 42 -6.19 -2.41 -4.08
CA LYS A 42 -6.27 -0.98 -4.37
C LYS A 42 -5.50 -0.17 -3.32
N LEU A 43 -4.73 0.78 -3.81
CA LEU A 43 -4.13 1.85 -3.02
C LEU A 43 -4.88 3.14 -3.34
N ILE A 44 -5.52 3.72 -2.34
CA ILE A 44 -6.25 4.98 -2.48
C ILE A 44 -5.40 6.06 -1.82
N PHE A 45 -5.24 7.23 -2.44
CA PHE A 45 -4.51 8.34 -1.83
C PHE A 45 -5.09 9.69 -2.28
N LEU A 46 -4.80 10.73 -1.50
CA LEU A 46 -5.18 12.08 -1.83
C LEU A 46 -4.03 12.79 -2.56
N GLU A 47 -4.31 13.39 -3.71
CA GLU A 47 -3.38 14.22 -4.47
C GLU A 47 -4.13 15.49 -4.89
N ASP A 48 -3.63 16.67 -4.46
CA ASP A 48 -4.24 17.98 -4.72
C ASP A 48 -5.74 18.09 -4.35
N GLY A 49 -6.13 17.42 -3.26
CA GLY A 49 -7.53 17.40 -2.79
C GLY A 49 -8.45 16.43 -3.53
N VAL A 50 -7.92 15.66 -4.49
CA VAL A 50 -8.66 14.65 -5.25
C VAL A 50 -8.25 13.24 -4.81
N PHE A 51 -9.22 12.36 -4.64
CA PHE A 51 -8.96 10.94 -4.36
C PHE A 51 -8.54 10.22 -5.64
N THR A 52 -7.31 9.70 -5.64
CA THR A 52 -6.74 8.89 -6.71
C THR A 52 -6.68 7.44 -6.27
N VAL A 53 -7.03 6.53 -7.18
CA VAL A 53 -6.99 5.08 -6.95
C VAL A 53 -5.98 4.43 -7.88
N THR A 54 -5.03 3.71 -7.30
CA THR A 54 -4.10 2.83 -8.03
C THR A 54 -4.50 1.38 -7.81
N SER A 55 -4.85 0.69 -8.89
CA SER A 55 -5.07 -0.76 -8.86
C SER A 55 -3.73 -1.49 -8.90
N LEU A 56 -3.59 -2.54 -8.10
CA LEU A 56 -2.41 -3.40 -8.15
C LEU A 56 -2.58 -4.45 -9.27
N SER A 57 -1.47 -5.07 -9.66
CA SER A 57 -1.56 -6.35 -10.38
C SER A 57 -1.88 -7.47 -9.39
N ARG A 58 -2.20 -8.67 -9.89
CA ARG A 58 -2.65 -9.79 -9.03
C ARG A 58 -1.65 -10.03 -7.89
N ILE A 59 -2.14 -9.99 -6.66
CA ILE A 59 -1.32 -10.22 -5.45
C ILE A 59 -0.98 -11.70 -5.37
N LYS A 60 0.32 -12.00 -5.26
CA LYS A 60 0.87 -13.34 -5.12
C LYS A 60 1.10 -13.71 -3.66
N SER A 61 1.56 -12.76 -2.86
CA SER A 61 1.89 -12.97 -1.45
C SER A 61 1.86 -11.65 -0.71
N ILE A 62 1.62 -11.74 0.60
CA ILE A 62 1.60 -10.61 1.51
C ILE A 62 2.46 -11.00 2.71
N LYS A 63 3.47 -10.19 3.03
CA LYS A 63 4.22 -10.29 4.29
C LYS A 63 3.84 -9.13 5.17
N ARG A 64 3.58 -9.40 6.45
CA ARG A 64 3.04 -8.41 7.36
C ARG A 64 3.66 -8.55 8.74
N THR A 65 4.02 -7.42 9.32
CA THR A 65 4.40 -7.26 10.73
C THR A 65 3.48 -6.22 11.38
N SER A 66 3.74 -5.85 12.63
CA SER A 66 3.02 -4.78 13.33
C SER A 66 3.21 -3.40 12.68
N GLU A 67 4.35 -3.19 12.02
CA GLU A 67 4.75 -1.86 11.50
C GLU A 67 4.90 -1.83 9.98
N GLN A 68 5.03 -2.99 9.34
CA GLN A 68 5.34 -3.09 7.91
C GLN A 68 4.40 -4.04 7.19
N LEU A 69 4.16 -3.70 5.93
CA LEU A 69 3.39 -4.51 4.98
C LEU A 69 4.14 -4.55 3.65
N GLU A 70 4.48 -5.75 3.19
CA GLU A 70 5.02 -5.97 1.86
C GLU A 70 4.00 -6.72 1.00
N ILE A 71 3.62 -6.13 -0.13
CA ILE A 71 2.68 -6.70 -1.09
C ILE A 71 3.45 -7.12 -2.33
N TYR A 72 3.52 -8.43 -2.56
CA TYR A 72 4.15 -9.02 -3.73
C TYR A 72 3.07 -9.26 -4.78
N THR A 73 3.18 -8.56 -5.90
CA THR A 73 2.23 -8.66 -7.01
C THR A 73 2.85 -9.43 -8.18
N ASN A 74 2.16 -9.56 -9.31
CA ASN A 74 2.72 -10.16 -10.52
C ASN A 74 3.89 -9.36 -11.12
N SER A 75 3.98 -8.05 -10.82
CA SER A 75 4.88 -7.13 -11.52
C SER A 75 5.75 -6.29 -10.57
N SER A 76 5.38 -6.19 -9.31
CA SER A 76 6.01 -5.24 -8.40
C SER A 76 5.92 -5.68 -6.94
N ILE A 77 6.84 -5.20 -6.13
CA ILE A 77 6.84 -5.33 -4.69
C ILE A 77 6.55 -3.95 -4.10
N TYR A 78 5.48 -3.84 -3.32
CA TYR A 78 5.15 -2.63 -2.58
C TYR A 78 5.60 -2.81 -1.14
N LYS A 79 6.50 -1.96 -0.67
CA LYS A 79 6.90 -1.89 0.74
C LYS A 79 6.20 -0.70 1.38
N LEU A 80 5.46 -0.99 2.43
CA LEU A 80 4.58 -0.05 3.10
C LEU A 80 4.88 -0.07 4.59
N ARG A 81 4.86 1.10 5.23
CA ARG A 81 4.83 1.25 6.68
C ARG A 81 3.40 1.42 7.13
N LEU A 82 2.88 0.49 7.92
CA LEU A 82 1.55 0.59 8.52
C LEU A 82 1.55 1.76 9.50
N LEU A 83 0.53 2.61 9.42
CA LEU A 83 0.28 3.59 10.45
C LEU A 83 -0.53 2.92 11.55
N PRO A 84 -0.22 3.20 12.83
CA PRO A 84 -1.12 2.81 13.91
C PRO A 84 -2.50 3.37 13.55
N GLY A 85 -3.52 2.50 13.55
CA GLY A 85 -4.88 2.97 13.37
C GLY A 85 -5.10 4.10 14.36
N GLU A 86 -5.61 5.25 13.90
CA GLU A 86 -6.11 6.24 14.83
C GLU A 86 -7.09 5.48 15.74
N PRO A 87 -6.94 5.52 17.08
CA PRO A 87 -8.04 5.09 17.92
C PRO A 87 -9.23 5.86 17.40
N GLU A 88 -10.31 5.17 17.04
CA GLU A 88 -11.56 5.82 16.65
C GLU A 88 -11.77 6.95 17.67
N SER A 89 -11.53 8.20 17.25
CA SER A 89 -11.97 9.32 18.06
C SER A 89 -13.46 9.15 18.07
N GLN A 90 -13.93 8.68 19.22
CA GLN A 90 -15.32 8.65 19.62
C GLN A 90 -15.83 10.06 19.38
N PHE A 91 -16.41 10.29 18.20
CA PHE A 91 -17.37 11.36 18.05
C PHE A 91 -18.63 10.85 18.76
N GLU A 92 -18.66 11.04 20.08
CA GLU A 92 -19.89 11.24 20.85
C GLU A 92 -20.50 12.60 20.49
#